data_AF-A0A662FRY6-F1
#
_entry.id   AF-A0A662FRY6-F1
#
_cell.length_a   1.000
_cell.length_b   1.000
_cell.length_c   1.000
_cell.angle_alpha   90.00
_cell.angle_beta   90.00
_cell.angle_gamma   90.00
#
_symmetry.space_group_name_H-M   'P 1'
#
loop_
_entity.id
_entity.type
_entity.pdbx_description
1 polymer ?
#
loop_
_entity_poly.entity_id
_entity_poly.type
_entity_poly.pdbx_seq_one_letter_code
_entity_poly.pdbx_strand_id
1 'polypeptide(L)'
;MEFKGVHDIDDKIVEVYLGRKWSNGFFGWLIPISEDLARIGLASARNVVYRFNLMTRLHPALKGRLNRARIIRRSVGFVITHGPLKKTCGKRFVLVGDAAG
;
A
#
# COMPACT_ATOMS: atom_id res chain seq x y z
N MET A 1 4.99 3.47 -0.29
CA MET A 1 6.11 4.45 -0.32
C MET A 1 5.86 5.50 0.74
N GLU A 2 6.89 6.03 1.38
CA GLU A 2 6.76 7.11 2.36
C GLU A 2 6.96 8.47 1.68
N PHE A 3 5.99 9.37 1.87
CA PHE A 3 5.97 10.73 1.31
C PHE A 3 6.06 11.75 2.43
N LYS A 4 7.04 12.65 2.35
CA LYS A 4 7.20 13.81 3.25
C LYS A 4 6.69 15.07 2.55
N GLY A 5 5.99 15.94 3.28
CA GLY A 5 5.35 17.14 2.75
C GLY A 5 3.98 16.86 2.13
N VAL A 6 3.26 15.85 2.61
CA VAL A 6 1.86 15.59 2.22
C VAL A 6 0.96 16.52 3.02
N HIS A 7 -0.01 17.15 2.37
CA HIS A 7 -0.94 18.07 3.03
C HIS A 7 -2.26 17.40 3.39
N ASP A 8 -3.03 18.02 4.28
CA ASP A 8 -4.40 17.62 4.62
C ASP A 8 -4.46 16.17 5.14
N ILE A 9 -3.53 15.79 6.02
CA ILE A 9 -3.52 14.48 6.68
C ILE A 9 -4.23 14.61 8.03
N ASP A 10 -5.17 13.71 8.28
CA ASP A 10 -5.64 13.39 9.63
C ASP A 10 -4.77 12.26 10.19
N ASP A 11 -4.04 12.52 11.28
CA ASP A 11 -3.08 11.59 11.86
C ASP A 11 -3.73 10.39 12.58
N LYS A 12 -5.06 10.40 12.73
CA LYS A 12 -5.85 9.34 13.37
C LYS A 12 -6.58 8.44 12.38
N ILE A 13 -6.58 8.77 11.09
CA ILE A 13 -7.38 8.07 10.08
C ILE A 13 -6.48 7.41 9.03
N VAL A 14 -6.70 6.10 8.85
CA VAL A 14 -6.20 5.39 7.66
C VAL A 14 -7.20 5.54 6.54
N GLU A 15 -6.75 6.05 5.40
CA GLU A 15 -7.59 6.17 4.20
C GLU A 15 -7.41 4.94 3.30
N VAL A 16 -8.54 4.39 2.83
CA VAL A 16 -8.57 3.29 1.86
C VAL A 16 -9.23 3.77 0.57
N TYR A 17 -8.54 3.59 -0.56
CA TYR A 17 -9.02 3.99 -1.87
C TYR A 17 -9.39 2.75 -2.70
N LEU A 18 -10.67 2.64 -3.01
CA LEU A 18 -11.22 1.57 -3.82
C LEU A 18 -11.35 1.98 -5.28
N GLY A 19 -11.30 1.01 -6.19
CA GLY A 19 -11.61 1.20 -7.60
C GLY A 19 -10.64 0.50 -8.53
N ARG A 20 -11.18 -0.26 -9.48
CA ARG A 20 -10.42 -1.06 -10.46
C ARG A 20 -9.47 -0.24 -11.34
N LYS A 21 -9.73 1.07 -11.49
CA LYS A 21 -8.84 2.01 -12.19
C LYS A 21 -7.52 2.19 -11.46
N TRP A 22 -7.56 2.27 -10.13
CA TRP A 22 -6.40 2.51 -9.29
C TRP A 22 -5.75 1.18 -8.92
N SER A 23 -6.53 0.21 -8.45
CA SER A 23 -6.04 -1.10 -8.03
C SER A 23 -6.88 -2.23 -8.62
N ASN A 24 -6.26 -3.18 -9.31
CA ASN A 24 -6.96 -4.35 -9.83
C ASN A 24 -6.96 -5.47 -8.79
N GLY A 25 -8.15 -5.84 -8.29
CA GLY A 25 -8.32 -6.93 -7.33
C GLY A 25 -7.88 -6.60 -5.89
N PHE A 26 -7.51 -5.35 -5.61
CA PHE A 26 -7.02 -4.88 -4.31
C PHE A 26 -7.48 -3.43 -4.08
N PHE A 27 -6.73 -2.66 -3.29
CA PHE A 27 -6.98 -1.27 -2.93
C PHE A 27 -5.69 -0.47 -2.83
N GLY A 28 -5.82 0.86 -2.83
CA GLY A 28 -4.78 1.81 -2.42
C GLY A 28 -5.01 2.30 -1.00
N TRP A 29 -3.99 2.90 -0.39
CA TRP A 29 -4.06 3.44 0.96
C TRP A 29 -3.19 4.67 1.16
N LEU A 30 -3.57 5.46 2.16
CA LEU A 30 -2.73 6.45 2.83
C LEU A 30 -2.78 6.15 4.34
N ILE A 31 -1.63 5.83 4.92
CA ILE A 31 -1.47 5.59 6.36
C ILE A 31 -0.64 6.75 6.92
N PRO A 32 -1.18 7.58 7.82
CA PRO A 32 -0.43 8.66 8.45
C PRO A 32 0.72 8.10 9.30
N ILE A 33 1.86 8.81 9.28
CA ILE A 33 2.97 8.61 10.22
C ILE A 33 3.12 9.84 11.12
N SER A 34 2.98 11.05 10.55
CA SER A 34 2.91 12.33 11.24
C SER A 34 2.14 13.35 10.38
N GLU A 35 1.99 14.59 10.86
CA GLU A 35 1.21 15.66 10.20
C GLU A 35 1.53 15.90 8.72
N ASP A 36 2.78 15.64 8.29
CA ASP A 36 3.24 15.84 6.92
C ASP A 36 3.92 14.60 6.31
N LEU A 37 3.83 13.45 6.97
CA LEU A 37 4.48 12.20 6.56
C LEU A 37 3.46 11.08 6.52
N ALA A 38 3.34 10.41 5.37
CA ALA A 38 2.44 9.27 5.21
C ALA A 38 3.03 8.15 4.35
N ARG A 39 2.60 6.92 4.64
CA ARG A 39 2.78 5.77 3.75
C ARG A 39 1.63 5.72 2.76
N ILE A 40 1.94 6.01 1.51
CA ILE A 40 0.99 5.93 0.40
C ILE A 40 1.40 4.76 -0.48
N GLY A 41 0.46 3.87 -0.76
CA GLY A 41 0.73 2.64 -1.49
C GLY A 41 -0.52 2.07 -2.13
N LEU A 42 -0.33 1.07 -2.98
CA LEU A 42 -1.41 0.20 -3.42
C LEU A 42 -0.87 -1.20 -3.65
N ALA A 43 -1.73 -2.18 -3.47
CA ALA A 43 -1.54 -3.52 -4.03
C ALA A 43 -2.33 -3.59 -5.34
N SER A 44 -1.90 -4.41 -6.30
CA SER A 44 -2.66 -4.66 -7.52
C SER A 44 -2.18 -5.96 -8.14
N ALA A 45 -3.11 -6.80 -8.59
CA ALA A 45 -2.80 -8.06 -9.25
C ALA A 45 -1.99 -7.89 -10.55
N ARG A 46 -2.07 -6.70 -11.17
CA ARG A 46 -1.35 -6.36 -12.41
C ARG A 46 -0.87 -4.91 -12.41
N ASN A 47 0.26 -4.65 -13.06
CA ASN A 47 0.77 -3.29 -13.37
C ASN A 47 0.91 -2.37 -12.14
N VAL A 48 1.42 -2.89 -11.02
CA VAL A 48 1.47 -2.18 -9.72
C VAL A 48 2.18 -0.82 -9.81
N VAL A 49 3.32 -0.74 -10.49
CA VAL A 49 4.10 0.52 -10.62
C VAL A 49 3.34 1.56 -11.45
N TYR A 50 2.79 1.16 -12.60
CA TYR A 50 2.00 2.05 -13.46
C TYR A 50 0.78 2.59 -12.70
N ARG A 51 0.06 1.71 -12.02
CA ARG A 51 -1.11 2.06 -11.22
C ARG A 51 -0.78 2.97 -10.05
N PHE A 52 0.34 2.73 -9.39
CA PHE A 52 0.80 3.59 -8.31
C PHE A 52 1.09 5.00 -8.81
N ASN A 53 1.80 5.13 -9.94
CA ASN A 53 2.05 6.42 -10.59
C ASN A 53 0.74 7.10 -11.04
N LEU A 54 -0.21 6.32 -11.55
CA LEU A 54 -1.53 6.83 -11.95
C LEU A 54 -2.31 7.37 -10.75
N MET A 55 -2.34 6.62 -9.65
CA MET A 55 -3.05 6.98 -8.42
C MET A 55 -2.46 8.25 -7.79
N THR A 56 -1.14 8.32 -7.62
CA THR A 56 -0.50 9.49 -6.99
C THR A 56 -0.61 10.77 -7.82
N ARG A 57 -0.73 10.65 -9.16
CA ARG A 57 -0.87 11.81 -10.05
C ARG A 57 -2.31 12.25 -10.29
N LEU A 58 -3.26 11.31 -10.33
CA LEU A 58 -4.61 11.57 -10.85
C LEU A 58 -5.75 11.22 -9.89
N HIS A 59 -5.49 10.53 -8.76
CA HIS A 59 -6.56 10.22 -7.83
C HIS A 59 -7.10 11.52 -7.21
N PRO A 60 -8.41 11.81 -7.29
CA PRO A 60 -8.98 13.10 -6.85
C PRO A 60 -8.64 13.44 -5.39
N ALA A 61 -8.67 12.44 -4.51
CA ALA A 61 -8.35 12.63 -3.09
C ALA A 61 -6.84 12.81 -2.80
N LEU A 62 -5.95 12.54 -3.75
CA LEU A 62 -4.49 12.58 -3.52
C LEU A 62 -3.77 13.66 -4.32
N LYS A 63 -4.18 13.92 -5.57
CA LYS A 63 -3.44 14.79 -6.50
C LYS A 63 -3.06 16.14 -5.88
N GLY A 64 -3.98 16.81 -5.20
CA GLY A 64 -3.72 18.11 -4.56
C GLY A 64 -2.77 18.03 -3.35
N ARG A 65 -2.82 16.92 -2.61
CA ARG A 65 -2.07 16.71 -1.36
C ARG A 65 -0.61 16.34 -1.60
N LEU A 66 -0.27 15.87 -2.80
CA LEU A 66 1.07 15.37 -3.15
C LEU A 66 1.90 16.34 -4.01
N ASN A 67 1.38 17.51 -4.37
CA ASN A 67 2.05 18.45 -5.30
C ASN A 67 3.46 18.88 -4.87
N ARG A 68 3.74 18.95 -3.57
CA ARG A 68 5.06 19.29 -3.00
C ARG A 68 5.69 18.14 -2.21
N ALA A 69 5.03 16.98 -2.20
CA ALA A 69 5.48 15.84 -1.43
C ALA A 69 6.65 15.15 -2.14
N ARG A 70 7.66 14.74 -1.36
CA ARG A 70 8.81 13.98 -1.85
C ARG A 70 8.80 12.57 -1.31
N ILE A 71 9.17 11.61 -2.14
CA ILE A 71 9.33 10.22 -1.71
C ILE A 71 10.65 10.11 -0.95
N ILE A 72 10.59 9.75 0.33
CA ILE A 72 11.78 9.55 1.18
C ILE A 72 12.13 8.06 1.31
N ARG A 73 11.16 7.16 1.09
CA ARG A 73 11.39 5.71 1.13
C ARG A 73 10.52 4.98 0.13
N ARG A 74 11.11 4.00 -0.55
CA ARG A 74 10.43 3.11 -1.49
C ARG A 74 10.51 1.67 -1.01
N SER A 75 9.39 0.97 -1.10
CA SER A 75 9.26 -0.45 -0.78
C SER A 75 8.26 -1.06 -1.74
N VAL A 76 8.54 -2.28 -2.21
CA VAL A 76 7.65 -3.10 -3.02
C VAL A 76 7.76 -4.53 -2.49
N GLY A 77 6.66 -5.26 -2.48
CA GLY A 77 6.59 -6.64 -2.03
C GLY A 77 5.43 -7.37 -2.67
N PHE A 78 5.41 -8.68 -2.50
CA PHE A 78 4.27 -9.51 -2.90
C PHE A 78 3.28 -9.63 -1.75
N VAL A 79 2.01 -9.79 -2.09
CA VAL A 79 0.95 -10.12 -1.14
C VAL A 79 0.45 -11.49 -1.53
N ILE A 80 0.54 -12.43 -0.61
CA ILE A 80 0.02 -13.78 -0.79
C ILE A 80 -1.50 -13.72 -0.60
N THR A 81 -2.25 -14.25 -1.57
CA THR A 81 -3.72 -14.16 -1.61
C THR A 81 -4.42 -15.51 -1.48
N HIS A 82 -3.67 -16.61 -1.40
CA HIS A 82 -4.26 -17.90 -1.09
C HIS A 82 -4.38 -18.08 0.43
N GLY A 83 -5.21 -19.04 0.85
CA GLY A 83 -5.26 -19.43 2.26
C GLY A 83 -3.99 -20.16 2.72
N PRO A 84 -3.89 -20.50 4.01
CA PRO A 84 -2.75 -21.21 4.57
C PRO A 84 -2.44 -22.51 3.82
N LEU A 85 -1.16 -22.86 3.77
CA LEU A 85 -0.70 -24.15 3.24
C LEU A 85 -1.36 -25.30 4.01
N LYS A 86 -1.67 -26.39 3.30
CA LYS A 86 -2.30 -27.60 3.88
C LYS A 86 -1.53 -28.19 5.07
N LYS A 87 -0.21 -27.96 5.13
CA LYS A 87 0.66 -28.41 6.22
C LYS A 87 1.68 -27.32 6.54
N THR A 88 1.59 -26.79 7.75
CA THR A 88 2.46 -25.71 8.24
C THR A 88 3.43 -26.16 9.34
N CYS A 89 3.41 -27.44 9.75
CA CYS A 89 4.32 -27.95 10.78
C CYS A 89 4.89 -29.34 10.44
N GLY A 90 6.01 -29.67 11.08
CA GLY A 90 6.71 -30.95 10.99
C GLY A 90 7.45 -31.29 12.29
N LYS A 91 8.27 -32.35 12.28
CA LYS A 91 8.89 -32.93 13.49
C LYS A 91 9.66 -31.93 14.36
N ARG A 92 10.25 -30.88 13.77
CA ARG A 92 11.05 -29.85 14.46
C ARG A 92 10.97 -28.47 13.77
N PHE A 93 9.88 -28.18 13.07
CA PHE A 93 9.68 -26.86 12.46
C PHE A 93 8.20 -26.50 12.39
N VAL A 94 7.96 -25.19 12.33
CA VAL A 94 6.67 -24.58 12.05
C VAL A 94 6.88 -23.43 11.06
N LEU A 95 6.01 -23.32 10.07
CA LEU A 95 5.90 -22.20 9.15
C LEU A 95 4.87 -21.23 9.73
N VAL A 96 5.18 -19.94 9.69
CA VAL A 96 4.33 -18.86 10.20
C VAL A 96 4.34 -17.65 9.25
N GLY A 97 3.30 -16.82 9.32
CA GLY A 97 3.15 -15.63 8.46
C GLY A 97 3.17 -16.00 6.97
N ASP A 98 3.73 -15.13 6.14
CA ASP A 98 3.80 -15.32 4.68
C ASP A 98 4.46 -16.65 4.26
N ALA A 99 5.36 -17.22 5.07
CA ALA A 99 5.97 -18.52 4.78
C ALA A 99 4.99 -19.70 4.91
N ALA A 100 3.91 -19.53 5.68
CA ALA A 100 2.83 -20.49 5.85
C ALA A 100 1.69 -20.30 4.85
N GLY A 101 1.78 -19.27 4.02
CA GLY A 101 0.79 -18.90 3.02
C GLY A 101 -0.20 -17.85 3.49
#